data_AF-A0AAD3XQT0-F1
#
_entry.id   AF-A0AAD3XQT0-F1
#
_cell.length_a   1.000
_cell.length_b   1.000
_cell.length_c   1.000
_cell.angle_alpha   90.00
_cell.angle_beta   90.00
_cell.angle_gamma   90.00
#
_symmetry.space_group_name_H-M   'P 1'
#
loop_
_entity.id
_entity.type
_entity.pdbx_description
1 polymer ?
#
loop_
_entity_poly.entity_id
_entity_poly.type
_entity_poly.pdbx_seq_one_letter_code
_entity_poly.pdbx_strand_id
1 'polypeptide(L)'
;MHLMKIQSQSNILTSDYTAPTWAVIIAGAFVILTLVLSLYLLFEHLSAYKNPEEQKFLIGVIMMVPCYAIESFVSLAHPSISVDIEILRDCYESFAMYCFGRYLVACLGMSF
;
A
#
# COMPACT_ATOMS: atom_id res chain seq x y z
N MET A 1 23.95 -28.24 9.91
CA MET A 1 23.70 -28.84 8.58
C MET A 1 22.21 -29.07 8.28
N HIS A 2 21.34 -29.34 9.28
CA HIS A 2 19.89 -29.52 9.05
C HIS A 2 19.13 -28.23 8.70
N LEU A 3 19.55 -27.07 9.26
CA LEU A 3 18.93 -25.76 8.99
C LEU A 3 19.18 -25.22 7.56
N MET A 4 20.34 -25.54 6.95
CA MET A 4 20.63 -25.19 5.56
C MET A 4 19.75 -25.94 4.56
N LYS A 5 19.29 -27.16 4.88
CA LYS A 5 18.34 -27.90 4.05
C LYS A 5 16.94 -27.32 4.11
N ILE A 6 16.50 -26.80 5.26
CA ILE A 6 15.21 -26.12 5.40
C ILE A 6 15.20 -24.82 4.59
N GLN A 7 16.28 -24.03 4.67
CA GLN A 7 16.42 -22.80 3.91
C GLN A 7 16.59 -23.05 2.41
N SER A 8 17.21 -24.16 1.99
CA SER A 8 17.27 -24.56 0.58
C SER A 8 15.95 -25.10 0.06
N GLN A 9 15.17 -25.84 0.86
CA GLN A 9 13.83 -26.33 0.48
C GLN A 9 12.80 -25.20 0.44
N SER A 10 12.89 -24.18 1.31
CA SER A 10 12.04 -22.99 1.21
C SER A 10 12.34 -22.18 -0.06
N ASN A 11 13.62 -22.08 -0.46
CA ASN A 11 14.03 -21.41 -1.70
C ASN A 11 13.67 -22.18 -2.98
N ILE A 12 13.56 -23.52 -2.92
CA ILE A 12 13.14 -24.34 -4.06
C ILE A 12 11.61 -24.31 -4.21
N LEU A 13 10.87 -24.34 -3.09
CA LEU A 13 9.42 -24.20 -3.12
C LEU A 13 8.99 -22.85 -3.71
N THR A 14 9.64 -21.73 -3.34
CA THR A 14 9.33 -20.40 -3.89
C THR A 14 9.67 -20.22 -5.37
N SER A 15 10.59 -21.02 -5.93
CA SER A 15 10.97 -20.92 -7.35
C SER A 15 9.95 -21.56 -8.30
N ASP A 16 9.11 -22.46 -7.80
CA ASP A 16 8.09 -23.20 -8.59
C ASP A 16 6.63 -22.78 -8.26
N TYR A 17 6.43 -21.81 -7.35
CA TYR A 17 5.09 -21.27 -7.07
C TYR A 17 4.64 -20.31 -8.18
N THR A 18 4.13 -20.85 -9.28
CA THR A 18 3.29 -20.09 -10.19
C THR A 18 1.93 -19.89 -9.53
N ALA A 19 1.65 -18.68 -9.03
CA ALA A 19 0.32 -18.35 -8.51
C ALA A 19 -0.75 -18.74 -9.54
N PRO A 20 -1.84 -19.39 -9.12
CA PRO A 20 -2.86 -19.82 -10.06
C PRO A 20 -3.41 -18.61 -10.82
N THR A 21 -3.51 -18.72 -12.15
CA THR A 21 -3.87 -17.60 -13.04
C THR A 21 -5.20 -16.94 -12.65
N TRP A 22 -6.16 -17.72 -12.15
CA TRP A 22 -7.44 -17.21 -11.65
C TRP A 22 -7.28 -16.31 -10.41
N ALA A 23 -6.35 -16.62 -9.50
CA ALA A 23 -6.09 -15.81 -8.31
C ALA A 23 -5.46 -14.47 -8.69
N VAL A 24 -4.53 -14.47 -9.66
CA VAL A 24 -3.89 -13.24 -10.17
C VAL A 24 -4.92 -12.32 -10.82
N ILE A 25 -5.87 -12.86 -11.60
CA ILE A 25 -6.93 -12.07 -12.23
C ILE A 25 -7.86 -11.44 -11.19
N ILE A 26 -8.28 -12.22 -10.17
CA ILE A 26 -9.15 -11.72 -9.10
C ILE A 26 -8.43 -10.66 -8.26
N ALA A 27 -7.17 -10.91 -7.89
CA ALA A 27 -6.35 -9.95 -7.15
C ALA A 27 -6.16 -8.65 -7.95
N GLY A 28 -5.87 -8.74 -9.24
CA GLY A 28 -5.76 -7.58 -10.13
C GLY A 28 -7.06 -6.77 -10.20
N ALA A 29 -8.22 -7.42 -10.29
CA ALA A 29 -9.51 -6.74 -10.28
C ALA A 29 -9.78 -5.98 -8.96
N PHE A 30 -9.42 -6.58 -7.82
CA PHE A 30 -9.53 -5.93 -6.51
C PHE A 30 -8.59 -4.74 -6.35
N VAL A 31 -7.37 -4.81 -6.89
CA VAL A 31 -6.42 -3.68 -6.92
C VAL A 31 -7.01 -2.52 -7.73
N ILE A 32 -7.57 -2.80 -8.91
CA ILE A 32 -8.20 -1.77 -9.75
C ILE A 32 -9.40 -1.15 -9.04
N LEU A 33 -10.26 -1.96 -8.42
CA LEU A 33 -11.40 -1.47 -7.64
C LEU A 33 -10.95 -0.55 -6.51
N THR A 34 -9.92 -0.95 -5.78
CA THR A 34 -9.35 -0.18 -4.67
C THR A 34 -8.79 1.16 -5.14
N LEU A 35 -8.11 1.19 -6.28
CA LEU A 35 -7.62 2.41 -6.93
C LEU A 35 -8.76 3.34 -7.31
N VAL A 36 -9.80 2.83 -7.97
CA VAL A 36 -10.96 3.62 -8.40
C VAL A 36 -11.72 4.18 -7.21
N LEU A 37 -11.94 3.38 -6.17
CA LEU A 37 -12.61 3.84 -4.94
C LEU A 37 -11.79 4.93 -4.23
N SER A 38 -10.48 4.72 -4.10
CA SER A 38 -9.56 5.67 -3.49
C SER A 38 -9.58 7.01 -4.24
N LEU A 39 -9.57 6.96 -5.57
CA LEU A 39 -9.68 8.15 -6.42
C LEU A 39 -11.05 8.82 -6.27
N TYR A 40 -12.15 8.07 -6.21
CA TYR A 40 -13.49 8.63 -6.04
C TYR A 40 -13.63 9.37 -4.70
N LEU A 41 -13.23 8.75 -3.58
CA LEU A 41 -13.25 9.39 -2.26
C LEU A 41 -12.40 10.65 -2.24
N LEU A 42 -11.22 10.59 -2.86
CA LEU A 42 -10.35 11.73 -3.03
C LEU A 42 -11.07 12.82 -3.83
N PHE A 43 -11.63 12.55 -5.01
CA PHE A 43 -12.35 13.53 -5.81
C PHE A 43 -13.55 14.16 -5.09
N GLU A 44 -14.30 13.40 -4.31
CA GLU A 44 -15.43 13.91 -3.52
C GLU A 44 -14.95 14.88 -2.44
N HIS A 45 -13.91 14.52 -1.69
CA HIS A 45 -13.25 15.44 -0.75
C HIS A 45 -12.61 16.65 -1.47
N LEU A 46 -12.06 16.44 -2.67
CA LEU A 46 -11.51 17.48 -3.54
C LEU A 46 -12.59 18.32 -4.26
N SER A 47 -13.88 17.97 -4.18
CA SER A 47 -14.94 18.80 -4.76
C SER A 47 -15.47 19.84 -3.76
N ALA A 48 -15.19 19.66 -2.46
CA ALA A 48 -15.59 20.57 -1.39
C ALA A 48 -14.55 21.68 -1.09
N TYR A 49 -13.60 21.92 -2.00
CA TYR A 49 -12.37 22.71 -1.76
C TYR A 49 -12.60 24.13 -1.20
N LYS A 50 -11.93 24.42 -0.08
CA LYS A 50 -11.60 25.79 0.34
C LYS A 50 -10.11 26.06 0.56
N ASN A 51 -9.26 25.05 0.88
CA ASN A 51 -7.84 25.26 1.23
C ASN A 51 -6.89 24.19 0.61
N PRO A 52 -6.00 24.56 -0.33
CA PRO A 52 -5.17 23.61 -1.08
C PRO A 52 -3.94 23.05 -0.34
N GLU A 53 -3.58 23.60 0.81
CA GLU A 53 -2.38 23.17 1.56
C GLU A 53 -2.65 21.92 2.41
N GLU A 54 -3.84 21.81 2.99
CA GLU A 54 -4.23 20.71 3.87
C GLU A 54 -4.54 19.42 3.09
N GLN A 55 -5.01 19.54 1.85
CA GLN A 55 -5.43 18.41 1.04
C GLN A 55 -4.30 17.52 0.52
N LYS A 56 -3.09 18.06 0.44
CA LYS A 56 -1.88 17.30 0.05
C LYS A 56 -1.57 16.19 1.05
N PHE A 57 -1.96 16.37 2.32
CA PHE A 57 -1.78 15.37 3.36
C PHE A 57 -2.80 14.23 3.25
N LEU A 58 -4.03 14.52 2.82
CA LEU A 58 -5.07 13.52 2.63
C LEU A 58 -4.74 12.53 1.50
N ILE A 59 -4.07 13.00 0.45
CA ILE A 59 -3.54 12.17 -0.65
C ILE A 59 -2.60 11.07 -0.12
N GLY A 60 -1.75 11.37 0.87
CA GLY A 60 -0.84 10.39 1.48
C GLY A 60 -1.55 9.31 2.31
N VAL A 61 -2.70 9.64 2.91
CA VAL A 61 -3.49 8.65 3.66
C VAL A 61 -4.30 7.77 2.71
N ILE A 62 -4.91 8.36 1.68
CA ILE A 62 -5.73 7.62 0.70
C ILE A 62 -4.86 6.67 -0.13
N MET A 63 -3.64 7.08 -0.48
CA MET A 63 -2.68 6.25 -1.22
C MET A 63 -2.11 5.08 -0.40
N MET A 64 -2.41 4.98 0.90
CA MET A 64 -2.11 3.80 1.71
C MET A 64 -2.87 2.58 1.19
N VAL A 65 -4.20 2.68 1.00
CA VAL A 65 -5.05 1.55 0.60
C VAL A 65 -4.61 0.87 -0.71
N PRO A 66 -4.32 1.58 -1.82
CA PRO A 66 -3.81 0.94 -3.03
C PRO A 66 -2.38 0.40 -2.86
N CYS A 67 -1.53 1.02 -2.02
CA CYS A 67 -0.18 0.51 -1.75
C CYS A 67 -0.22 -0.88 -1.09
N TYR A 68 -1.14 -1.10 -0.14
CA TYR A 68 -1.34 -2.41 0.49
C TYR A 68 -1.89 -3.43 -0.52
N ALA A 69 -2.82 -3.03 -1.39
CA ALA A 69 -3.35 -3.92 -2.42
C ALA A 69 -2.25 -4.36 -3.41
N ILE A 70 -1.35 -3.44 -3.79
CA ILE A 70 -0.21 -3.73 -4.66
C ILE A 70 0.80 -4.63 -3.95
N GLU A 71 1.12 -4.36 -2.68
CA GLU A 71 2.04 -5.21 -1.90
C GLU A 71 1.51 -6.65 -1.80
N SER A 72 0.23 -6.82 -1.49
CA SER A 72 -0.40 -8.14 -1.45
C SER A 72 -0.39 -8.84 -2.81
N PHE A 73 -0.55 -8.10 -3.92
CA PHE A 73 -0.43 -8.65 -5.27
C PHE A 73 1.01 -9.05 -5.62
N VAL A 74 2.01 -8.23 -5.25
CA VAL A 74 3.42 -8.50 -5.52
C VAL A 74 3.92 -9.67 -4.67
N SER A 75 3.50 -9.78 -3.41
CA SER A 75 3.81 -10.91 -2.54
C SER A 75 3.27 -12.22 -3.13
N LEU A 76 2.07 -12.18 -3.74
CA LEU A 76 1.48 -13.32 -4.44
C LEU A 76 2.24 -13.69 -5.73
N ALA A 77 2.77 -12.72 -6.47
CA ALA A 77 3.44 -12.95 -7.75
C ALA A 77 4.92 -13.33 -7.60
N HIS A 78 5.63 -12.68 -6.68
CA HIS A 78 7.08 -12.79 -6.51
C HIS A 78 7.46 -12.72 -5.02
N PRO A 79 7.48 -13.86 -4.30
CA PRO A 79 7.80 -13.88 -2.87
C PRO A 79 9.23 -13.38 -2.57
N SER A 80 10.14 -13.43 -3.55
CA SER A 80 11.52 -12.93 -3.43
C SER A 80 11.61 -11.41 -3.25
N ILE A 81 10.65 -10.65 -3.79
CA ILE A 81 10.62 -9.18 -3.74
C ILE A 81 9.77 -8.69 -2.56
N SER A 82 9.03 -9.60 -1.90
CA SER A 82 8.10 -9.27 -0.81
C SER A 82 8.77 -8.50 0.33
N VAL A 83 10.01 -8.83 0.68
CA VAL A 83 10.74 -8.18 1.78
C VAL A 83 11.09 -6.73 1.46
N ASP A 84 11.49 -6.43 0.22
CA ASP A 84 11.82 -5.06 -0.19
C ASP A 84 10.56 -4.17 -0.21
N ILE A 85 9.42 -4.72 -0.65
CA ILE A 85 8.14 -4.02 -0.66
C ILE A 85 7.62 -3.81 0.76
N GLU A 86 7.81 -4.79 1.65
CA GLU A 86 7.43 -4.67 3.07
C GLU A 86 8.14 -3.47 3.73
N ILE A 87 9.44 -3.30 3.49
CA ILE A 87 10.21 -2.14 3.99
C ILE A 87 9.68 -0.82 3.40
N LEU A 88 9.37 -0.80 2.11
CA LEU A 88 8.81 0.39 1.45
C LEU A 88 7.45 0.76 2.05
N ARG A 89 6.61 -0.23 2.34
CA ARG A 89 5.31 -0.06 3.00
C ARG A 89 5.46 0.50 4.41
N ASP A 90 6.39 -0.01 5.21
CA ASP A 90 6.64 0.50 6.57
C ASP A 90 7.14 1.97 6.52
N CYS A 91 7.96 2.32 5.53
CA CYS A 91 8.36 3.71 5.28
C CYS A 91 7.15 4.58 4.88
N TYR A 92 6.27 4.06 4.03
CA TYR A 92 5.06 4.77 3.61
C TYR A 92 4.10 5.02 4.78
N GLU A 93 3.95 4.05 5.67
CA GLU A 93 3.13 4.18 6.88
C GLU A 93 3.61 5.34 7.77
N SER A 94 4.94 5.51 7.90
CA SER A 94 5.52 6.64 8.62
C SER A 94 5.20 7.99 7.96
N PHE A 95 5.23 8.05 6.63
CA PHE A 95 4.85 9.24 5.87
C PHE A 95 3.35 9.55 5.98
N ALA A 96 2.50 8.54 5.98
CA ALA A 96 1.06 8.69 6.18
C ALA A 96 0.74 9.24 7.59
N MET A 97 1.42 8.75 8.63
CA MET A 97 1.31 9.28 10.00
C MET A 97 1.74 10.75 10.09
N TYR A 98 2.81 11.14 9.39
CA TYR A 98 3.22 12.55 9.29
C TYR A 98 2.13 13.43 8.66
N CYS A 99 1.55 12.98 7.55
CA CYS A 99 0.47 13.69 6.86
C CYS A 99 -0.77 13.82 7.76
N PHE A 100 -1.15 12.74 8.42
CA PHE A 100 -2.26 12.71 9.37
C PHE A 100 -2.02 13.68 10.54
N GLY A 101 -0.82 13.71 11.11
CA GLY A 101 -0.45 14.63 12.18
C GLY A 101 -0.58 16.10 11.76
N ARG A 102 -0.12 16.45 10.55
CA ARG A 102 -0.26 17.81 9.99
C ARG A 102 -1.73 18.20 9.77
N TYR A 103 -2.55 17.26 9.31
CA TYR A 103 -3.99 17.46 9.17
C TYR A 103 -4.68 17.72 10.52
N LEU A 104 -4.35 16.95 11.57
CA LEU A 104 -4.90 17.16 12.91
C LEU A 104 -4.48 18.51 13.50
N VAL A 105 -3.22 18.91 13.32
CA VAL A 105 -2.72 20.23 13.79
C VAL A 105 -3.47 21.38 13.10
N ALA A 106 -3.73 21.26 11.80
CA ALA A 106 -4.53 22.23 11.06
C ALA A 106 -5.99 22.30 11.57
N CYS A 107 -6.61 21.14 11.81
CA CYS A 107 -7.97 21.06 12.37
C CYS A 107 -8.10 21.61 13.80
N LEU A 108 -7.04 21.52 14.60
CA LEU A 108 -6.98 22.06 15.97
C LEU A 108 -6.75 23.59 16.02
N GLY A 109 -6.57 24.25 14.87
CA GLY A 109 -6.45 25.71 14.79
C GLY A 109 -5.13 26.28 15.32
N MET A 110 -4.11 25.44 15.49
CA MET A 110 -2.78 25.90 15.91
C MET A 110 -2.05 26.48 14.70
N SER A 111 -2.45 27.70 14.32
CA SER A 111 -1.78 28.53 13.32
C SER A 111 -0.34 28.78 13.81
N PHE A 112 0.65 28.35 13.04
CA PHE A 112 2.02 28.82 13.20
C PHE A 112 2.29 29.93 12.19
#